data_AF-A0A1J4WGH0-F1
#
_entry.id   AF-A0A1J4WGH0-F1
#
_cell.length_a   1.000
_cell.length_b   1.000
_cell.length_c   1.000
_cell.angle_alpha   90.00
_cell.angle_beta   90.00
_cell.angle_gamma   90.00
#
_symmetry.space_group_name_H-M   'P 1'
#
loop_
_entity.id
_entity.type
_entity.pdbx_description
1 polymer ?
#
loop_
_entity_poly.entity_id
_entity_poly.type
_entity_poly.pdbx_seq_one_letter_code
_entity_poly.pdbx_strand_id
1 'polypeptide(L)'
;MARSTYYSHQDKEESFEAKYSHLKNTIKKVILENPAYGYRRIFDELKDEYNVVINHKALRKLLALWNFNILRRVRKPKASGIEQILTELGPLANLIKRLSPSTLKPFRLIYTDITEVVCKAGKLYLIPFLDHKTKKIIGYEISINSDLNSVLKAFWKAVFFLKNKKIPFKEVIIHQDQGSVFKAYKYVQELVKRGITLSYSRKGRPGDNPEMESFFGRMKTEKKQVFIEADTLE
;
A
#
# COMPACT_ATOMS: atom_id res chain seq x y z
N MET A 1 -8.95 -33.72 0.48
CA MET A 1 -9.09 -34.22 1.87
C MET A 1 -9.71 -35.62 1.80
N ALA A 2 -9.24 -36.57 2.61
CA ALA A 2 -9.84 -37.89 2.68
C ALA A 2 -11.27 -37.78 3.26
N ARG A 3 -12.22 -38.59 2.77
CA ARG A 3 -13.63 -38.57 3.22
C ARG A 3 -13.77 -38.68 4.74
N SER A 4 -12.94 -39.51 5.38
CA SER A 4 -12.93 -39.72 6.84
C SER A 4 -12.57 -38.47 7.64
N THR A 5 -11.71 -37.60 7.12
CA THR A 5 -11.33 -36.35 7.80
C THR A 5 -12.45 -35.33 7.71
N TYR A 6 -13.16 -35.27 6.57
CA TYR A 6 -14.30 -34.37 6.36
C TYR A 6 -15.45 -34.65 7.34
N TYR A 7 -15.88 -35.91 7.48
CA TYR A 7 -16.95 -36.29 8.40
C TYR A 7 -16.57 -36.05 9.87
N SER A 8 -15.31 -36.33 10.27
CA SER A 8 -14.85 -36.11 11.65
C SER A 8 -14.83 -34.64 12.10
N HIS A 9 -14.74 -33.71 11.15
CA HIS A 9 -14.82 -32.28 11.41
C HIS A 9 -16.27 -31.80 11.49
N GLN A 10 -17.15 -32.37 10.66
CA GLN A 10 -18.58 -32.04 10.62
C GLN A 10 -19.28 -32.41 11.94
N ASP A 11 -19.01 -33.61 12.47
CA ASP A 11 -19.57 -34.08 13.75
C ASP A 11 -19.16 -33.19 14.94
N LYS A 12 -17.94 -32.63 14.90
CA LYS A 12 -17.43 -31.72 15.94
C LYS A 12 -18.03 -30.33 15.86
N GLU A 13 -18.39 -29.87 14.67
CA GLU A 13 -19.06 -28.58 14.48
C GLU A 13 -20.54 -28.66 14.87
N GLU A 14 -21.22 -29.75 14.52
CA GLU A 14 -22.60 -30.02 14.93
C GLU A 14 -22.71 -30.17 16.46
N SER A 15 -21.79 -30.90 17.09
CA SER A 15 -21.72 -31.01 18.56
C SER A 15 -21.47 -29.65 19.25
N PHE A 16 -20.62 -28.82 18.66
CA PHE A 16 -20.32 -27.48 19.18
C PHE A 16 -21.51 -26.52 19.00
N GLU A 17 -22.20 -26.55 17.86
CA GLU A 17 -23.42 -25.77 17.64
C GLU A 17 -24.53 -26.21 18.60
N ALA A 18 -24.74 -27.52 18.78
CA ALA A 18 -25.74 -28.05 19.70
C ALA A 18 -25.52 -27.56 21.13
N LYS A 19 -24.27 -27.55 21.60
CA LYS A 19 -23.89 -27.07 22.95
C LYS A 19 -24.32 -25.62 23.22
N TYR A 20 -24.24 -24.73 22.22
CA TYR A 20 -24.53 -23.30 22.38
C TYR A 20 -25.81 -22.86 21.66
N SER A 21 -26.63 -23.81 21.20
CA SER A 21 -27.89 -23.57 20.49
C SER A 21 -28.84 -22.64 21.26
N HIS A 22 -28.90 -22.77 22.58
CA HIS A 22 -29.69 -21.93 23.48
C HIS A 22 -29.34 -20.43 23.40
N LEU A 23 -28.11 -20.08 23.03
CA LEU A 23 -27.67 -18.67 22.90
C LEU A 23 -28.01 -18.05 21.55
N LYS A 24 -28.43 -18.85 20.56
CA LYS A 24 -28.65 -18.40 19.18
C LYS A 24 -29.65 -17.25 19.09
N ASN A 25 -30.76 -17.38 19.81
CA ASN A 25 -31.82 -16.36 19.83
C ASN A 25 -31.39 -15.09 20.57
N THR A 26 -30.68 -15.22 21.69
CA THR A 26 -30.15 -14.09 22.45
C THR A 26 -29.13 -13.30 21.63
N ILE A 27 -28.18 -14.01 21.01
CA ILE A 27 -27.16 -13.39 20.14
C ILE A 27 -27.82 -12.71 18.94
N LYS A 28 -28.82 -13.35 18.33
CA LYS A 28 -29.60 -12.76 17.23
C LYS A 28 -30.34 -11.49 17.67
N LYS A 29 -30.94 -11.51 18.86
CA LYS A 29 -31.64 -10.35 19.45
C LYS A 29 -30.67 -9.18 19.64
N VAL A 30 -29.51 -9.42 20.27
CA VAL A 30 -28.47 -8.39 20.46
C VAL A 30 -27.99 -7.80 19.13
N ILE A 31 -27.83 -8.63 18.09
CA ILE A 31 -27.43 -8.17 16.75
C ILE A 31 -28.51 -7.28 16.12
N LEU A 32 -29.79 -7.64 16.28
CA LEU A 32 -30.92 -6.88 15.73
C LEU A 32 -31.14 -5.56 16.46
N GLU A 33 -30.99 -5.55 17.79
CA GLU A 33 -31.11 -4.36 18.63
C GLU A 33 -29.91 -3.42 18.45
N ASN A 34 -28.72 -3.97 18.18
CA ASN A 34 -27.48 -3.22 18.00
C ASN A 34 -26.77 -3.50 16.67
N PRO A 35 -27.33 -3.09 15.51
CA PRO A 35 -26.77 -3.38 14.18
C PRO A 35 -25.34 -2.85 13.95
N ALA A 36 -24.91 -1.87 14.74
CA ALA A 36 -23.58 -1.26 14.66
C ALA A 36 -22.49 -2.02 15.44
N TYR A 37 -22.86 -3.02 16.25
CA TYR A 37 -21.91 -3.70 17.13
C TYR A 37 -21.01 -4.68 16.37
N GLY A 38 -19.70 -4.59 16.65
CA GLY A 38 -18.75 -5.65 16.32
C GLY A 38 -18.83 -6.81 17.31
N TYR A 39 -18.26 -7.97 16.97
CA TYR A 39 -18.28 -9.16 17.85
C TYR A 39 -17.74 -8.90 19.27
N ARG A 40 -16.84 -7.92 19.47
CA ARG A 40 -16.34 -7.53 20.79
C ARG A 40 -17.42 -6.80 21.62
N ARG A 41 -18.15 -5.88 21.01
CA ARG A 41 -19.26 -5.20 21.69
C ARG A 41 -20.42 -6.14 21.95
N ILE A 42 -20.71 -7.06 21.03
CA ILE A 42 -21.66 -8.15 21.28
C ILE A 42 -21.21 -9.02 22.44
N PHE A 43 -19.91 -9.32 22.53
CA PHE A 43 -19.35 -10.10 23.64
C PHE A 43 -19.55 -9.40 24.99
N ASP A 44 -19.24 -8.10 25.06
CA ASP A 44 -19.40 -7.29 26.27
C ASP A 44 -20.88 -7.19 26.65
N GLU A 45 -21.77 -6.89 25.68
CA GLU A 45 -23.23 -6.81 25.90
C GLU A 45 -23.83 -8.13 26.40
N LEU A 46 -23.41 -9.27 25.82
CA LEU A 46 -23.86 -10.59 26.27
C LEU A 46 -23.47 -10.86 27.72
N LYS A 47 -22.30 -10.39 28.14
CA LYS A 47 -21.81 -10.55 29.49
C LYS A 47 -22.53 -9.61 30.46
N ASP A 48 -22.68 -8.34 30.09
CA ASP A 48 -23.11 -7.29 31.00
C ASP A 48 -24.64 -7.23 31.15
N GLU A 49 -25.39 -7.37 30.04
CA GLU A 49 -26.87 -7.26 30.03
C GLU A 49 -27.57 -8.62 30.14
N TYR A 50 -26.97 -9.67 29.57
CA TYR A 50 -27.59 -11.00 29.49
C TYR A 50 -26.92 -12.03 30.42
N ASN A 51 -25.89 -11.64 31.17
CA ASN A 51 -25.11 -12.48 32.08
C ASN A 51 -24.60 -13.80 31.44
N VAL A 52 -24.34 -13.77 30.14
CA VAL A 52 -23.86 -14.92 29.35
C VAL A 52 -22.34 -14.96 29.39
N VAL A 53 -21.79 -15.98 30.06
CA VAL A 53 -20.35 -16.21 30.13
C VAL A 53 -19.92 -17.17 29.02
N ILE A 54 -19.34 -16.64 27.95
CA ILE A 54 -18.75 -17.42 26.86
C ILE A 54 -17.31 -17.00 26.61
N ASN A 55 -16.54 -17.82 25.87
CA ASN A 55 -15.22 -17.43 25.40
C ASN A 55 -15.36 -16.59 24.10
N HIS A 56 -14.60 -15.51 23.95
CA HIS A 56 -14.60 -14.68 22.74
C HIS A 56 -14.29 -15.46 21.44
N LYS A 57 -13.48 -16.53 21.51
CA LYS A 57 -13.22 -17.43 20.38
C LYS A 57 -14.45 -18.28 20.05
N ALA A 58 -15.17 -18.73 21.07
CA ALA A 58 -16.40 -19.51 20.91
C ALA A 58 -17.50 -18.65 20.27
N LEU A 59 -17.70 -17.42 20.75
CA LEU A 59 -18.63 -16.46 20.13
C LEU A 59 -18.31 -16.24 18.65
N ARG A 60 -17.03 -16.00 18.33
CA ARG A 60 -16.60 -15.79 16.94
C ARG A 60 -16.87 -17.01 16.06
N LYS A 61 -16.67 -18.22 16.58
CA LYS A 61 -16.98 -19.47 15.88
C LYS A 61 -18.49 -19.63 15.67
N LEU A 62 -19.32 -19.34 16.68
CA LEU A 62 -20.79 -19.41 16.59
C LEU A 62 -21.34 -18.40 15.57
N LEU A 63 -20.83 -17.17 15.56
CA LEU A 63 -21.22 -16.15 14.58
C LEU A 63 -20.93 -16.62 13.14
N ALA A 64 -19.81 -17.32 12.93
CA ALA A 64 -19.48 -17.91 11.63
C ALA A 64 -20.40 -19.08 11.28
N LEU A 65 -20.60 -20.03 12.20
CA LEU A 65 -21.46 -21.21 11.99
C LEU A 65 -22.92 -20.81 11.68
N TRP A 66 -23.45 -19.81 12.38
CA TRP A 66 -24.82 -19.32 12.17
C TRP A 66 -24.96 -18.31 11.04
N ASN A 67 -23.88 -18.03 10.29
CA ASN A 67 -23.86 -17.03 9.22
C ASN A 67 -24.34 -15.63 9.67
N PHE A 68 -24.08 -15.27 10.93
CA PHE A 68 -24.35 -13.94 11.45
C PHE A 68 -23.26 -12.98 10.96
N ASN A 69 -23.47 -12.48 9.74
CA ASN A 69 -22.57 -11.51 9.11
C ASN A 69 -22.68 -10.15 9.81
N ILE A 70 -21.72 -9.87 10.69
CA ILE A 70 -21.57 -8.54 11.26
C ILE A 70 -20.96 -7.63 10.19
N LEU A 71 -21.80 -6.85 9.52
CA LEU A 71 -21.38 -5.89 8.50
C LEU A 71 -20.62 -4.74 9.17
N ARG A 72 -19.30 -4.85 9.26
CA ARG A 72 -18.46 -3.71 9.62
C ARG A 72 -18.48 -2.71 8.48
N ARG A 73 -19.16 -1.58 8.69
CA ARG A 73 -18.97 -0.42 7.83
C ARG A 73 -17.64 0.25 8.20
N VAL A 74 -16.56 -0.22 7.59
CA VAL A 74 -15.28 0.51 7.63
C VAL A 74 -15.48 1.79 6.83
N ARG A 75 -15.49 2.94 7.52
CA ARG A 75 -15.48 4.23 6.84
C ARG A 75 -14.17 4.33 6.08
N LYS A 76 -14.25 4.45 4.74
CA LYS A 76 -13.07 4.74 3.94
C LYS A 76 -12.52 6.11 4.38
N PRO A 77 -11.19 6.26 4.52
CA PRO A 77 -10.61 7.56 4.81
C PRO A 77 -11.01 8.56 3.72
N LYS A 78 -11.19 9.82 4.09
CA LYS A 78 -11.47 10.89 3.13
C LYS A 78 -10.26 11.01 2.18
N ALA A 79 -10.53 11.14 0.89
CA ALA A 79 -9.48 11.38 -0.11
C ALA A 79 -8.78 12.71 0.18
N SER A 80 -7.45 12.74 0.09
CA SER A 80 -6.68 13.99 0.17
C SER A 80 -7.02 14.88 -1.03
N GLY A 81 -6.78 16.19 -0.92
CA GLY A 81 -7.02 17.10 -2.06
C GLY A 81 -6.19 16.74 -3.30
N ILE A 82 -4.98 16.22 -3.11
CA ILE A 82 -4.17 15.70 -4.23
C ILE A 82 -4.84 14.47 -4.86
N GLU A 83 -5.41 13.56 -4.07
CA GLU A 83 -6.16 12.42 -4.62
C GLU A 83 -7.44 12.85 -5.35
N GLN A 84 -8.12 13.90 -4.88
CA GLN A 84 -9.27 14.47 -5.59
C GLN A 84 -8.85 15.05 -6.95
N ILE A 85 -7.79 15.85 -6.99
CA ILE A 85 -7.23 16.41 -8.24
C ILE A 85 -6.84 15.28 -9.21
N LEU A 86 -6.16 14.23 -8.73
CA LEU A 86 -5.77 13.10 -9.58
C LEU A 86 -6.98 12.31 -10.10
N THR A 87 -8.05 12.24 -9.30
CA THR A 87 -9.31 11.59 -9.71
C THR A 87 -10.00 12.40 -10.81
N GLU A 88 -10.04 13.73 -10.68
CA GLU A 88 -10.61 14.64 -11.67
C GLU A 88 -9.81 14.63 -12.99
N LEU A 89 -8.47 14.69 -12.91
CA LEU A 89 -7.60 14.59 -14.08
C LEU A 89 -7.69 13.21 -14.76
N GLY A 90 -7.88 12.14 -13.98
CA GLY A 90 -7.97 10.78 -14.49
C GLY A 90 -6.77 10.42 -15.39
N PRO A 91 -6.99 10.00 -16.66
CA PRO A 91 -5.91 9.68 -17.60
C PRO A 91 -5.00 10.86 -17.96
N LEU A 92 -5.46 12.11 -17.78
CA LEU A 92 -4.68 13.32 -18.08
C LEU A 92 -3.46 13.47 -17.16
N ALA A 93 -3.51 12.88 -15.96
CA ALA A 93 -2.41 12.92 -15.01
C ALA A 93 -1.16 12.18 -15.53
N ASN A 94 -1.32 11.23 -16.46
CA ASN A 94 -0.19 10.54 -17.09
C ASN A 94 0.28 11.32 -18.33
N LEU A 95 1.23 12.22 -18.13
CA LEU A 95 1.80 13.04 -19.22
C LEU A 95 2.66 12.21 -20.18
N ILE A 96 3.22 11.08 -19.74
CA ILE A 96 4.15 10.27 -20.54
C ILE A 96 3.48 9.73 -21.80
N LYS A 97 2.19 9.38 -21.71
CA LYS A 97 1.41 8.88 -22.85
C LYS A 97 1.23 9.87 -23.98
N ARG A 98 1.52 11.16 -23.74
CA ARG A 98 1.33 12.26 -24.70
C ARG A 98 2.64 12.90 -25.11
N LEU A 99 3.73 12.49 -24.47
CA LEU A 99 5.07 12.94 -24.81
C LEU A 99 5.67 11.97 -25.81
N SER A 100 6.74 12.41 -26.46
CA SER A 100 7.67 11.54 -27.18
C SER A 100 8.95 11.42 -26.34
N PRO A 101 9.03 10.49 -25.37
CA PRO A 101 10.14 10.44 -24.42
C PRO A 101 11.52 10.34 -25.09
N SER A 102 11.59 9.71 -26.26
CA SER A 102 12.81 9.55 -27.06
C SER A 102 13.43 10.88 -27.53
N THR A 103 12.62 11.91 -27.73
CA THR A 103 13.07 13.24 -28.20
C THR A 103 13.57 14.13 -27.06
N LEU A 104 13.33 13.74 -25.81
CA LEU A 104 13.74 14.52 -24.65
C LEU A 104 15.26 14.48 -24.46
N LYS A 105 15.81 15.63 -24.08
CA LYS A 105 17.22 15.75 -23.67
C LYS A 105 17.45 15.01 -22.34
N PRO A 106 18.70 14.63 -22.02
CA PRO A 106 19.05 14.09 -20.71
C PRO A 106 18.52 14.94 -19.55
N PHE A 107 18.07 14.26 -18.50
CA PHE A 107 17.60 14.85 -17.23
C PHE A 107 16.32 15.69 -17.36
N ARG A 108 15.52 15.47 -18.41
CA ARG A 108 14.21 16.14 -18.62
C ARG A 108 13.02 15.29 -18.19
N LEU A 109 13.18 13.97 -18.20
CA LEU A 109 12.17 13.04 -17.75
C LEU A 109 12.81 12.07 -16.76
N ILE A 110 12.32 12.11 -15.53
CA ILE A 110 12.82 11.32 -14.42
C ILE A 110 11.68 10.43 -13.95
N TYR A 111 11.97 9.16 -13.76
CA TYR A 111 11.07 8.18 -13.18
C TYR A 111 11.46 7.91 -11.73
N THR A 112 10.46 7.76 -10.86
CA THR A 112 10.67 7.34 -9.48
C THR A 112 9.58 6.37 -9.04
N ASP A 113 9.94 5.49 -8.12
CA ASP A 113 9.06 4.51 -7.51
C ASP A 113 9.72 4.00 -6.22
N ILE A 114 9.07 3.13 -5.46
CA ILE A 114 9.62 2.51 -4.25
C ILE A 114 9.61 1.00 -4.45
N THR A 115 10.73 0.35 -4.18
CA THR A 115 10.78 -1.11 -4.17
C THR A 115 11.29 -1.62 -2.83
N GLU A 116 10.67 -2.70 -2.35
CA GLU A 116 11.18 -3.48 -1.23
C GLU A 116 12.33 -4.38 -1.71
N VAL A 117 13.42 -4.37 -0.95
CA VAL A 117 14.58 -5.24 -1.09
C VAL A 117 14.70 -6.05 0.21
N VAL A 118 14.74 -7.37 0.09
CA VAL A 118 14.88 -8.27 1.24
C VAL A 118 16.34 -8.68 1.36
N CYS A 119 16.91 -8.50 2.54
CA CYS A 119 18.25 -8.95 2.93
C CYS A 119 18.19 -9.84 4.18
N LYS A 120 19.31 -10.44 4.59
CA LYS A 120 19.36 -11.27 5.81
C LYS A 120 18.96 -10.48 7.06
N ALA A 121 19.41 -9.23 7.15
CA ALA A 121 19.14 -8.37 8.29
C ALA A 121 17.68 -7.85 8.34
N GLY A 122 16.92 -8.01 7.25
CA GLY A 122 15.50 -7.61 7.19
C GLY A 122 15.10 -6.99 5.86
N LYS A 123 14.07 -6.15 5.90
CA LYS A 123 13.52 -5.48 4.72
C LYS A 123 14.02 -4.04 4.64
N LEU A 124 14.44 -3.65 3.45
CA LEU A 124 14.82 -2.28 3.10
C LEU A 124 13.94 -1.79 1.96
N TYR A 125 13.82 -0.48 1.84
CA TYR A 125 13.14 0.21 0.76
C TYR A 125 14.15 1.04 -0.02
N LEU A 126 14.20 0.84 -1.33
CA LEU A 126 14.98 1.66 -2.25
C LEU A 126 14.05 2.63 -2.98
N ILE A 127 14.43 3.91 -2.96
CA ILE A 127 13.68 5.01 -3.57
C ILE A 127 14.59 5.72 -4.57
N PRO A 128 14.67 5.28 -5.83
CA PRO A 128 15.52 5.91 -6.84
C PRO A 128 14.79 6.99 -7.64
N PHE A 129 15.58 7.93 -8.17
CA PHE A 129 15.20 8.87 -9.22
C PHE A 129 16.05 8.56 -10.46
N LEU A 130 15.43 7.95 -11.46
CA LEU A 130 16.05 7.42 -12.67
C LEU A 130 15.82 8.37 -13.85
N ASP A 131 16.88 8.87 -14.48
CA ASP A 131 16.75 9.60 -15.73
C ASP A 131 16.39 8.67 -16.90
N HIS A 132 15.38 9.05 -17.68
CA HIS A 132 14.89 8.27 -18.81
C HIS A 132 15.94 8.08 -19.91
N LYS A 133 16.69 9.15 -20.27
CA LYS A 133 17.55 9.15 -21.47
C LYS A 133 18.87 8.42 -21.21
N THR A 134 19.48 8.65 -20.05
CA THR A 134 20.80 8.13 -19.69
C THR A 134 20.74 6.87 -18.83
N LYS A 135 19.55 6.52 -18.31
CA LYS A 135 19.34 5.45 -17.33
C LYS A 135 20.15 5.63 -16.04
N LYS A 136 20.60 6.87 -15.77
CA LYS A 136 21.36 7.19 -14.57
C LYS A 136 20.44 7.44 -13.39
N ILE A 137 20.78 6.87 -12.24
CA ILE A 137 20.20 7.26 -10.96
C ILE A 137 20.80 8.60 -10.53
N ILE A 138 19.98 9.64 -10.49
CA ILE A 138 20.42 11.00 -10.15
C ILE A 138 20.26 11.32 -8.66
N GLY A 139 19.48 10.50 -7.94
CA GLY A 139 19.30 10.55 -6.51
C GLY A 139 18.64 9.27 -6.02
N TYR A 140 18.99 8.82 -4.83
CA TYR A 140 18.33 7.68 -4.21
C TYR A 140 18.44 7.71 -2.69
N GLU A 141 17.52 7.02 -2.02
CA GLU A 141 17.60 6.70 -0.61
C GLU A 141 17.36 5.20 -0.41
N ILE A 142 18.11 4.60 0.51
CA ILE A 142 17.85 3.28 1.07
C ILE A 142 17.42 3.50 2.52
N SER A 143 16.31 2.91 2.93
CA SER A 143 15.75 3.11 4.26
C SER A 143 15.06 1.85 4.76
N ILE A 144 14.98 1.69 6.08
CA ILE A 144 14.20 0.63 6.71
C ILE A 144 12.69 0.90 6.54
N ASN A 145 12.29 2.16 6.32
CA ASN A 145 10.90 2.57 6.15
C ASN A 145 10.65 3.23 4.79
N SER A 146 9.50 2.95 4.18
CA SER A 146 9.02 3.62 2.97
C SER A 146 8.27 4.92 3.29
N ASP A 147 8.83 5.74 4.17
CA ASP A 147 8.17 6.95 4.67
C ASP A 147 8.44 8.19 3.80
N LEU A 148 7.67 9.25 4.06
CA LEU A 148 7.78 10.53 3.35
C LEU A 148 9.18 11.16 3.50
N ASN A 149 9.82 11.00 4.65
CA ASN A 149 11.14 11.57 4.88
C ASN A 149 12.19 10.93 3.98
N SER A 150 12.14 9.60 3.81
CA SER A 150 13.02 8.84 2.93
C SER A 150 12.85 9.27 1.47
N VAL A 151 11.59 9.46 1.02
CA VAL A 151 11.29 10.00 -0.32
C VAL A 151 11.86 11.40 -0.50
N LEU A 152 11.69 12.28 0.49
CA LEU A 152 12.24 13.63 0.42
C LEU A 152 13.77 13.63 0.37
N LYS A 153 14.46 12.77 1.14
CA LYS A 153 15.92 12.63 1.08
C LYS A 153 16.39 12.22 -0.32
N ALA A 154 15.77 11.20 -0.93
CA ALA A 154 16.06 10.77 -2.29
C ALA A 154 15.83 11.92 -3.30
N PHE A 155 14.71 12.62 -3.16
CA PHE A 155 14.36 13.78 -3.99
C PHE A 155 15.39 14.90 -3.87
N TRP A 156 15.85 15.23 -2.65
CA TRP A 156 16.86 16.28 -2.45
C TRP A 156 18.20 15.95 -3.09
N LYS A 157 18.62 14.67 -3.04
CA LYS A 157 19.81 14.21 -3.77
C LYS A 157 19.65 14.42 -5.28
N ALA A 158 18.48 14.11 -5.84
CA ALA A 158 18.17 14.35 -7.25
C ALA A 158 18.17 15.85 -7.59
N VAL A 159 17.56 16.69 -6.76
CA VAL A 159 17.55 18.16 -6.92
C VAL A 159 18.98 18.72 -6.91
N PHE A 160 19.81 18.26 -5.97
CA PHE A 160 21.22 18.65 -5.90
C PHE A 160 21.99 18.28 -7.17
N PHE A 161 21.79 17.06 -7.68
CA PHE A 161 22.37 16.62 -8.94
C PHE A 161 21.96 17.51 -10.12
N LEU A 162 20.66 17.78 -10.27
CA LEU A 162 20.13 18.62 -11.34
C LEU A 162 20.67 20.05 -11.27
N LYS A 163 20.77 20.63 -10.06
CA LYS A 163 21.35 21.95 -9.83
C LYS A 163 22.82 21.98 -10.27
N ASN A 164 23.61 20.99 -9.90
CA ASN A 164 25.03 20.90 -10.28
C ASN A 164 25.22 20.73 -11.79
N LYS A 165 24.27 20.07 -12.46
CA LYS A 165 24.22 19.96 -13.93
C LYS A 165 23.59 21.18 -14.62
N LYS A 166 23.22 22.23 -13.87
CA LYS A 166 22.58 23.46 -14.38
C LYS A 166 21.31 23.15 -15.19
N ILE A 167 20.55 22.14 -14.78
CA ILE A 167 19.31 21.75 -15.44
C ILE A 167 18.17 22.65 -14.93
N PRO A 168 17.45 23.37 -15.82
CA PRO A 168 16.31 24.18 -15.40
C PRO A 168 15.16 23.30 -14.90
N PHE A 169 14.76 23.45 -13.63
CA PHE A 169 13.71 22.62 -13.04
C PHE A 169 12.35 22.72 -13.75
N LYS A 170 12.05 23.86 -14.37
CA LYS A 170 10.85 24.07 -15.19
C LYS A 170 10.76 23.16 -16.43
N GLU A 171 11.88 22.60 -16.87
CA GLU A 171 11.95 21.67 -18.00
C GLU A 171 11.94 20.21 -17.54
N VAL A 172 11.84 19.97 -16.23
CA VAL A 172 11.92 18.63 -15.64
C VAL A 172 10.51 18.10 -15.37
N ILE A 173 10.28 16.88 -15.81
CA ILE A 173 9.08 16.10 -15.52
C ILE A 173 9.49 14.93 -14.61
N ILE A 174 8.80 14.77 -13.49
CA ILE A 174 8.94 13.59 -12.63
C ILE A 174 7.69 12.72 -12.78
N HIS A 175 7.88 11.48 -13.24
CA HIS A 175 6.84 10.47 -13.37
C HIS A 175 6.91 9.46 -12.22
N GLN A 176 5.77 9.23 -11.55
CA GLN A 176 5.65 8.40 -10.36
C GLN A 176 4.29 7.72 -10.27
N ASP A 177 4.15 6.75 -9.37
CA ASP A 177 2.86 6.11 -9.12
C ASP A 177 1.94 6.98 -8.23
N GLN A 178 0.75 6.49 -7.91
CA GLN A 178 -0.20 7.18 -7.02
C GLN A 178 -0.09 6.72 -5.56
N GLY A 179 1.11 6.30 -5.12
CA GLY A 179 1.41 5.95 -3.74
C GLY A 179 1.13 7.09 -2.76
N SER A 180 0.81 6.76 -1.51
CA SER A 180 0.43 7.75 -0.49
C SER A 180 1.53 8.79 -0.24
N VAL A 181 2.79 8.37 -0.24
CA VAL A 181 3.96 9.24 -0.06
C VAL A 181 4.15 10.22 -1.22
N PHE A 182 3.95 9.79 -2.47
CA PHE A 182 4.03 10.66 -3.65
C PHE A 182 2.81 11.58 -3.79
N LYS A 183 1.69 11.27 -3.12
CA LYS A 183 0.53 12.15 -2.96
C LYS A 183 0.58 13.03 -1.70
N ALA A 184 1.65 12.98 -0.91
CA ALA A 184 1.74 13.78 0.30
C ALA A 184 1.90 15.27 -0.05
N TYR A 185 1.15 16.13 0.63
CA TYR A 185 1.17 17.59 0.38
C TYR A 185 2.57 18.18 0.42
N LYS A 186 3.37 17.81 1.43
CA LYS A 186 4.74 18.31 1.57
C LYS A 186 5.61 17.95 0.36
N TYR A 187 5.53 16.70 -0.13
CA TYR A 187 6.28 16.27 -1.29
C TYR A 187 5.84 17.02 -2.56
N VAL A 188 4.54 17.01 -2.87
CA VAL A 188 3.99 17.71 -4.04
C VAL A 188 4.31 19.20 -4.02
N GLN A 189 4.19 19.85 -2.86
CA GLN A 189 4.51 21.26 -2.69
C GLN A 189 5.98 21.56 -3.02
N GLU A 190 6.93 20.71 -2.62
CA GLU A 190 8.34 20.92 -2.93
C GLU A 190 8.66 20.80 -4.43
N LEU A 191 7.96 19.96 -5.18
CA LEU A 191 8.11 19.87 -6.64
C LEU A 191 7.51 21.09 -7.32
N VAL A 192 6.27 21.46 -6.96
CA VAL A 192 5.54 22.60 -7.56
C VAL A 192 6.26 23.93 -7.28
N LYS A 193 6.76 24.15 -6.06
CA LYS A 193 7.55 25.36 -5.71
C LYS A 193 8.78 25.55 -6.60
N ARG A 194 9.32 24.47 -7.17
CA ARG A 194 10.50 24.51 -8.06
C ARG A 194 10.13 24.59 -9.53
N GLY A 195 8.85 24.57 -9.86
CA GLY A 195 8.36 24.48 -11.23
C GLY A 195 8.55 23.10 -11.87
N ILE A 196 8.83 22.05 -11.08
CA ILE A 196 8.93 20.69 -11.62
C ILE A 196 7.53 20.20 -12.00
N THR A 197 7.40 19.69 -13.21
CA THR A 197 6.13 19.14 -13.70
C THR A 197 5.92 17.73 -13.15
N LEU A 198 4.75 17.52 -12.57
CA LEU A 198 4.34 16.22 -12.01
C LEU A 198 3.58 15.40 -13.05
N SER A 199 3.93 14.12 -13.15
CA SER A 199 3.24 13.13 -13.98
C SER A 199 2.96 11.89 -13.13
N TYR A 200 1.75 11.34 -13.23
CA TYR A 200 1.33 10.19 -12.43
C TYR A 200 0.89 9.04 -13.30
N SER A 201 1.32 7.82 -12.96
CA SER A 201 0.74 6.59 -13.52
C SER A 201 -0.74 6.48 -13.14
N ARG A 202 -1.54 5.75 -13.93
CA ARG A 202 -2.94 5.49 -13.55
C ARG A 202 -2.99 4.54 -12.35
N LYS A 203 -3.97 4.77 -11.46
CA LYS A 203 -4.20 3.92 -10.28
C LYS A 203 -4.35 2.44 -10.70
N GLY A 204 -3.57 1.57 -10.08
CA GLY A 204 -3.62 0.11 -10.33
C GLY A 204 -3.09 -0.34 -11.69
N ARG A 205 -2.26 0.47 -12.38
CA ARG A 205 -1.66 0.09 -13.66
C ARG A 205 -0.12 0.19 -13.62
N PRO A 206 0.59 -0.87 -13.17
CA PRO A 206 2.05 -0.89 -13.10
C PRO A 206 2.74 -0.59 -14.45
N GLY A 207 2.19 -1.08 -15.56
CA GLY A 207 2.73 -0.85 -16.90
C GLY A 207 2.69 0.60 -17.39
N ASP A 208 2.14 1.54 -16.62
CA ASP A 208 2.29 2.97 -16.88
C ASP A 208 3.66 3.52 -16.39
N ASN A 209 4.43 2.76 -15.60
CA ASN A 209 5.81 3.07 -15.17
C ASN A 209 6.84 1.99 -15.60
N PRO A 210 6.97 1.72 -16.91
CA PRO A 210 7.76 0.59 -17.41
C PRO A 210 9.27 0.73 -17.15
N GLU A 211 9.76 1.96 -17.01
CA GLU A 211 11.18 2.24 -16.75
C GLU A 211 11.60 1.77 -15.36
N MET A 212 10.77 2.02 -14.35
CA MET A 212 11.05 1.56 -12.99
C MET A 212 10.88 0.05 -12.86
N GLU A 213 9.86 -0.52 -13.50
CA GLU A 213 9.65 -1.98 -13.53
C GLU A 213 10.87 -2.69 -14.16
N SER A 214 11.35 -2.19 -15.30
CA SER A 214 12.55 -2.72 -15.97
C SER A 214 13.80 -2.57 -15.10
N PHE A 215 14.00 -1.39 -14.50
CA PHE A 215 15.13 -1.13 -13.62
C PHE A 215 15.15 -2.07 -12.41
N PHE A 216 14.03 -2.21 -11.71
CA PHE A 216 13.94 -3.08 -10.54
C PHE A 216 14.08 -4.55 -10.89
N GLY A 217 13.48 -5.00 -12.01
CA GLY A 217 13.65 -6.38 -12.48
C GLY A 217 15.12 -6.73 -12.72
N ARG A 218 15.85 -5.86 -13.43
CA ARG A 218 17.28 -6.03 -13.68
C ARG A 218 18.10 -5.97 -12.40
N MET A 219 17.89 -4.94 -11.58
CA MET A 219 18.62 -4.75 -10.33
C MET A 219 18.47 -5.94 -9.38
N LYS A 220 17.24 -6.44 -9.19
CA LYS A 220 16.98 -7.59 -8.31
C LYS A 220 17.57 -8.89 -8.87
N THR A 221 17.68 -9.02 -10.18
CA THR A 221 18.29 -10.19 -10.82
C THR A 221 19.81 -10.16 -10.73
N GLU A 222 20.43 -9.04 -11.15
CA GLU A 222 21.88 -8.89 -11.23
C GLU A 222 22.55 -8.73 -9.85
N LYS A 223 21.85 -8.13 -8.86
CA LYS A 223 22.39 -7.83 -7.53
C LYS A 223 21.83 -8.72 -6.42
N LYS A 224 21.13 -9.80 -6.79
CA LYS A 224 20.50 -10.72 -5.84
C LYS A 224 21.44 -11.17 -4.72
N GLN A 225 22.67 -11.54 -5.09
CA GLN A 225 23.66 -12.06 -4.16
C GLN A 225 24.12 -11.00 -3.14
N VAL A 226 24.33 -9.76 -3.59
CA VAL A 226 24.67 -8.62 -2.72
C VAL A 226 23.58 -8.38 -1.67
N PHE A 227 22.31 -8.48 -2.03
CA PHE A 227 21.22 -8.30 -1.08
C PHE A 227 21.11 -9.44 -0.08
N ILE A 228 21.36 -10.68 -0.51
CA ILE A 228 21.33 -11.85 0.38
C ILE A 228 22.51 -11.83 1.36
N GLU A 229 23.67 -11.32 0.94
CA GLU A 229 24.88 -11.30 1.78
C GLU A 229 24.95 -10.09 2.72
N ALA A 230 24.05 -9.11 2.59
CA ALA A 230 24.00 -7.97 3.50
C ALA A 230 23.55 -8.41 4.92
N ASP A 231 24.53 -8.48 5.82
CA ASP A 231 24.37 -8.90 7.21
C ASP A 231 23.93 -7.73 8.13
N THR A 232 23.97 -6.48 7.64
CA THR A 232 23.50 -5.26 8.32
C THR A 232 22.50 -4.49 7.46
N LEU A 233 21.66 -3.66 8.11
CA LEU A 233 20.72 -2.74 7.44
C LEU A 233 21.35 -1.37 7.13
N GLU A 234 22.56 -1.12 7.66
CA GLU A 234 23.43 0.03 7.37
C GLU A 234 24.39 -0.32 6.23
#